data_AF-A0A9X1RKN5-F1
#
_entry.id   AF-A0A9X1RKN5-F1
#
_cell.length_a   1.000
_cell.length_b   1.000
_cell.length_c   1.000
_cell.angle_alpha   90.00
_cell.angle_beta   90.00
_cell.angle_gamma   90.00
#
_symmetry.space_group_name_H-M   'P 1'
#
loop_
_entity.id
_entity.type
_entity.pdbx_description
1 polymer ?
#
loop_
_entity_poly.entity_id
_entity_poly.type
_entity_poly.pdbx_seq_one_letter_code
_entity_poly.pdbx_strand_id
1 'polypeptide(L)'
;MKKNLRKPPHGGLYQYESAWLIELARGASHIASVLSAATLEAAVHEVMQEFVAAQGSAELDAFCWLLAERLEKRGCVAGAAKARAFDASSLARELVGEA
;
A
#
# COMPACT_ATOMS: atom_id res chain seq x y z
N MET A 1 13.88 -12.15 -0.02
CA MET A 1 13.78 -11.98 -1.49
C MET A 1 13.11 -10.64 -1.80
N LYS A 2 13.67 -9.83 -2.72
CA LYS A 2 13.04 -8.58 -3.18
C LYS A 2 11.96 -8.93 -4.20
N LYS A 3 10.70 -8.84 -3.79
CA LYS A 3 9.53 -8.98 -4.66
C LYS A 3 9.40 -7.67 -5.42
N ASN A 4 9.70 -7.74 -6.71
CA ASN A 4 9.37 -6.64 -7.62
C ASN A 4 7.89 -6.80 -7.94
N LEU A 5 7.05 -5.97 -7.32
CA LEU A 5 5.61 -5.91 -7.61
C LEU A 5 5.44 -5.69 -9.12
N ARG A 6 5.06 -6.73 -9.86
CA ARG A 6 4.82 -6.62 -11.29
C ARG A 6 3.55 -5.78 -11.48
N LYS A 7 3.61 -4.80 -12.38
CA LYS A 7 2.47 -3.94 -12.69
C LYS A 7 1.24 -4.80 -13.03
N PRO A 8 0.10 -4.66 -12.31
CA PRO A 8 -1.12 -5.38 -12.63
C PRO A 8 -1.61 -5.03 -14.04
N PRO A 9 -2.31 -5.94 -14.74
CA PRO A 9 -2.83 -5.66 -16.07
C PRO A 9 -3.74 -4.43 -16.06
N HIS A 10 -3.44 -3.49 -16.96
CA HIS A 10 -3.86 -2.09 -16.94
C HIS A 10 -5.38 -1.84 -16.97
N GLY A 11 -6.20 -2.82 -17.39
CA GLY A 11 -7.66 -2.66 -17.51
C GLY A 11 -8.40 -2.62 -16.17
N GLY A 12 -7.84 -3.20 -15.10
CA GLY A 12 -8.44 -3.18 -13.76
C GLY A 12 -8.02 -1.97 -12.92
N LEU A 13 -6.81 -1.44 -13.16
CA LEU A 13 -6.21 -0.40 -12.31
C LEU A 13 -6.98 0.92 -12.30
N TYR A 14 -7.57 1.33 -13.43
CA TYR A 14 -8.39 2.55 -13.49
C TYR A 14 -9.68 2.43 -12.67
N GLN A 15 -10.29 1.24 -12.61
CA GLN A 15 -11.48 1.01 -11.79
C GLN A 15 -11.12 1.05 -10.30
N TYR A 16 -9.98 0.46 -9.93
CA TYR A 16 -9.45 0.50 -8.57
C TYR A 16 -9.01 1.90 -8.12
N GLU A 17 -8.36 2.67 -9.00
CA GLU A 17 -7.96 4.05 -8.68
C GLU A 17 -9.18 4.95 -8.40
N SER A 18 -10.28 4.72 -9.13
CA SER A 18 -11.54 5.42 -8.92
C SER A 18 -12.21 5.00 -7.62
N ALA A 19 -12.23 3.68 -7.36
CA ALA A 19 -12.89 3.10 -6.19
C ALA A 19 -12.20 3.46 -4.87
N TRP A 20 -10.86 3.55 -4.85
CA TRP A 20 -10.07 3.80 -3.64
C TRP A 20 -9.41 5.18 -3.61
N LEU A 21 -9.98 6.13 -4.34
CA LEU A 21 -9.42 7.47 -4.50
C LEU A 21 -9.11 8.13 -3.14
N ILE A 22 -10.00 7.96 -2.17
CA ILE A 22 -9.92 8.54 -0.81
C ILE A 22 -8.84 7.83 0.01
N GLU A 23 -8.85 6.51 0.04
CA GLU A 23 -7.91 5.66 0.77
C GLU A 23 -6.49 5.90 0.28
N LEU A 24 -6.32 5.94 -1.04
CA LEU A 24 -5.04 6.26 -1.68
C LEU A 24 -4.58 7.68 -1.35
N ALA A 25 -5.47 8.67 -1.27
CA ALA A 25 -5.11 10.04 -0.92
C ALA A 25 -4.75 10.18 0.56
N ARG A 26 -5.50 9.51 1.45
CA ARG A 26 -5.27 9.47 2.89
C ARG A 26 -3.95 8.79 3.20
N GLY A 27 -3.75 7.57 2.69
CA GLY A 27 -2.53 6.79 2.90
C GLY A 27 -1.29 7.49 2.36
N ALA A 28 -1.35 8.04 1.15
CA ALA A 28 -0.22 8.77 0.58
C ALA A 28 0.12 10.03 1.39
N SER A 29 -0.87 10.76 1.90
CA SER A 29 -0.63 11.94 2.74
C SER A 29 -0.06 11.55 4.10
N HIS A 30 -0.59 10.52 4.73
CA HIS A 30 -0.11 10.01 6.01
C HIS A 30 1.36 9.58 5.90
N ILE A 31 1.69 8.69 4.97
CA ILE A 31 3.06 8.19 4.75
C ILE A 31 4.02 9.32 4.37
N ALA A 32 3.62 10.24 3.48
CA ALA A 32 4.48 11.34 3.06
C ALA A 32 4.74 12.38 4.17
N SER A 33 3.89 12.45 5.19
CA SER A 33 4.08 13.34 6.35
C SER A 33 5.11 12.80 7.36
N VAL A 34 5.51 11.54 7.22
CA VAL A 34 6.42 10.89 8.16
C VAL A 34 7.88 11.32 7.91
N LEU A 35 8.52 11.84 8.96
CA LEU A 35 9.88 12.40 8.89
C LEU A 35 10.99 11.40 9.26
N SER A 36 10.67 10.28 9.92
CA SER A 36 11.66 9.27 10.34
C SER A 36 11.48 7.93 9.62
N ALA A 37 12.58 7.25 9.34
CA ALA A 37 12.57 5.95 8.68
C ALA A 37 11.88 4.87 9.54
N ALA A 38 12.02 4.92 10.87
CA ALA A 38 11.40 3.96 11.79
C ALA A 38 9.86 4.07 11.76
N THR A 39 9.34 5.29 11.71
CA THR A 39 7.90 5.56 11.63
C THR A 39 7.34 5.36 10.22
N LEU A 40 8.19 5.34 9.18
CA LEU A 40 7.75 5.16 7.80
C LEU A 40 7.26 3.73 7.55
N GLU A 41 7.94 2.73 8.10
CA GLU A 41 7.54 1.34 7.97
C GLU A 41 6.22 1.06 8.70
N ALA A 42 6.06 1.60 9.91
CA ALA A 42 4.81 1.54 10.67
C ALA A 42 3.66 2.20 9.90
N ALA A 43 3.86 3.42 9.38
CA ALA A 43 2.84 4.13 8.63
C ALA A 43 2.42 3.40 7.34
N VAL A 44 3.37 2.74 6.64
CA VAL A 44 3.03 1.88 5.50
C VAL A 44 2.20 0.70 5.97
N HIS A 45 2.61 0.02 7.05
CA HIS A 45 1.92 -1.14 7.59
C HIS A 45 0.47 -0.81 8.02
N GLU A 46 0.29 0.30 8.74
CA GLU A 46 -1.01 0.81 9.19
C GLU A 46 -1.94 1.07 8.00
N VAL A 47 -1.45 1.74 6.95
CA VAL A 47 -2.23 2.00 5.74
C VAL A 47 -2.66 0.71 5.04
N MET A 48 -1.80 -0.31 5.01
CA MET A 48 -2.16 -1.62 4.43
C MET A 48 -3.16 -2.38 5.30
N GLN A 49 -3.00 -2.35 6.62
CA GLN A 49 -3.94 -2.94 7.57
C GLN A 49 -5.33 -2.33 7.44
N GLU A 50 -5.42 -0.99 7.41
CA GLU A 50 -6.68 -0.27 7.22
C GLU A 50 -7.37 -0.65 5.90
N PHE A 51 -6.59 -0.76 4.81
CA PHE A 51 -7.12 -1.16 3.52
C PHE A 51 -7.69 -2.58 3.57
N VAL A 52 -6.93 -3.55 4.11
CA VAL A 52 -7.40 -4.94 4.20
C VAL A 52 -8.62 -5.08 5.10
N ALA A 53 -8.68 -4.34 6.20
CA ALA A 53 -9.85 -4.34 7.07
C ALA A 53 -11.11 -3.83 6.35
N ALA A 54 -10.97 -2.89 5.41
CA ALA A 54 -12.09 -2.30 4.68
C ALA A 54 -12.49 -3.08 3.41
N GLN A 55 -11.51 -3.58 2.66
CA GLN A 55 -11.69 -4.11 1.29
C GLN A 55 -11.33 -5.60 1.15
N GLY A 56 -10.68 -6.19 2.16
CA GLY A 56 -10.09 -7.52 2.06
C GLY A 56 -8.68 -7.51 1.45
N SER A 57 -8.04 -8.67 1.44
CA SER A 57 -6.63 -8.82 1.03
C SER A 57 -6.42 -9.15 -0.44
N ALA A 58 -7.46 -9.54 -1.17
CA ALA A 58 -7.33 -10.00 -2.56
C ALA A 58 -6.81 -8.90 -3.50
N GLU A 59 -7.13 -7.65 -3.18
CA GLU A 59 -6.78 -6.47 -3.96
C GLU A 59 -5.55 -5.71 -3.45
N LEU A 60 -4.92 -6.19 -2.36
CA LEU A 60 -3.87 -5.46 -1.67
C LEU A 60 -2.65 -5.18 -2.57
N ASP A 61 -2.28 -6.11 -3.46
CA ASP A 61 -1.17 -5.88 -4.41
C ASP A 61 -1.47 -4.71 -5.37
N ALA A 62 -2.71 -4.57 -5.83
CA ALA A 62 -3.11 -3.46 -6.70
C ALA A 62 -3.09 -2.13 -5.92
N PHE A 63 -3.56 -2.14 -4.67
CA PHE A 63 -3.51 -0.98 -3.80
C PHE A 63 -2.07 -0.54 -3.50
N CYS A 64 -1.17 -1.46 -3.14
CA CYS A 64 0.26 -1.19 -2.93
C CYS A 64 0.90 -0.53 -4.15
N TRP A 65 0.54 -0.99 -5.35
CA TRP A 65 1.06 -0.45 -6.61
C TRP A 65 0.60 1.00 -6.84
N LEU A 66 -0.70 1.27 -6.71
CA LEU A 66 -1.29 2.60 -6.88
C LEU A 66 -0.79 3.60 -5.81
N LEU A 67 -0.67 3.13 -4.57
CA LEU A 67 -0.14 3.94 -3.47
C LEU A 67 1.32 4.33 -3.73
N ALA A 68 2.13 3.38 -4.20
CA ALA A 68 3.53 3.65 -4.55
C ALA A 68 3.66 4.70 -5.66
N GLU A 69 2.84 4.64 -6.71
CA GLU A 69 2.84 5.68 -7.75
C GLU A 69 2.49 7.07 -7.19
N ARG A 70 1.53 7.16 -6.28
CA ARG A 70 1.16 8.43 -5.63
C ARG A 70 2.26 8.95 -4.72
N LEU A 71 2.95 8.07 -4.00
CA LEU A 71 4.09 8.43 -3.15
C LEU A 71 5.28 8.94 -3.98
N GLU A 72 5.56 8.31 -5.13
CA GLU A 72 6.58 8.82 -6.07
C GLU A 72 6.23 10.19 -6.63
N LYS A 73 4.98 10.40 -7.05
CA LYS A 73 4.49 11.71 -7.52
C LYS A 73 4.62 12.80 -6.45
N ARG A 74 4.62 12.43 -5.17
CA ARG A 74 4.84 13.32 -4.01
C ARG A 74 6.31 13.46 -3.59
N GLY A 75 7.25 12.78 -4.26
CA GLY A 75 8.67 12.77 -3.90
C GLY A 75 9.02 11.85 -2.73
N CYS A 76 8.08 11.07 -2.19
CA CYS A 76 8.31 10.12 -1.11
C CYS A 76 8.81 8.77 -1.64
N VAL A 77 10.02 8.76 -2.21
CA VAL A 77 10.61 7.57 -2.86
C VAL A 77 10.79 6.41 -1.88
N ALA A 78 11.19 6.70 -0.63
CA ALA A 78 11.35 5.67 0.40
C ALA A 78 10.02 4.99 0.74
N GLY A 79 8.93 5.77 0.86
CA GLY A 79 7.60 5.23 1.11
C GLY A 79 7.10 4.39 -0.07
N ALA A 80 7.31 4.85 -1.30
CA ALA A 80 6.96 4.09 -2.49
C ALA A 80 7.71 2.75 -2.58
N ALA A 81 9.01 2.73 -2.25
CA ALA A 81 9.80 1.51 -2.23
C ALA A 81 9.28 0.52 -1.18
N LYS A 82 8.89 1.00 0.01
CA LYS A 82 8.31 0.18 1.07
C LYS A 82 6.94 -0.37 0.67
N ALA A 83 6.07 0.45 0.09
CA ALA A 83 4.77 0.00 -0.42
C ALA A 83 4.91 -1.09 -1.49
N ARG A 84 5.87 -0.96 -2.42
CA ARG A 84 6.16 -2.00 -3.44
C ARG A 84 6.72 -3.28 -2.88
N ALA A 85 7.50 -3.18 -1.80
CA ALA A 85 8.11 -4.31 -1.13
C ALA A 85 7.18 -4.94 -0.08
N PHE A 86 5.97 -4.42 0.10
CA PHE A 86 5.03 -4.89 1.12
C PHE A 86 4.66 -6.37 0.92
N ASP A 87 4.45 -7.11 2.01
CA ASP A 87 4.05 -8.52 1.96
C ASP A 87 2.56 -8.71 2.21
N ALA A 88 1.79 -8.73 1.13
CA ALA A 88 0.38 -9.07 1.23
C ALA A 88 0.17 -10.46 1.85
N SER A 89 1.06 -11.41 1.60
CA SER A 89 0.97 -12.76 2.17
C SER A 89 1.34 -12.81 3.65
N SER A 90 2.27 -11.98 4.12
CA SER A 90 2.56 -11.86 5.56
C SER A 90 1.36 -11.25 6.29
N LEU A 91 0.85 -10.14 5.78
CA LEU A 91 -0.26 -9.44 6.41
C LEU A 91 -1.53 -10.31 6.48
N ALA A 92 -1.83 -11.06 5.41
CA ALA A 92 -2.93 -12.00 5.42
C ALA A 92 -2.77 -13.09 6.49
N ARG A 93 -1.54 -13.57 6.74
CA ARG A 93 -1.26 -14.57 7.79
C ARG A 93 -1.38 -13.98 9.18
N GLU A 94 -0.97 -12.74 9.38
CA GLU A 94 -1.09 -12.01 10.65
C GLU A 94 -2.56 -11.80 11.01
N LEU A 95 -3.39 -11.37 10.04
CA LEU A 95 -4.81 -11.12 10.27
C LEU A 95 -5.65 -12.39 10.45
N VAL A 96 -5.21 -13.54 9.92
CA VAL A 96 -5.84 -14.85 10.15
C VAL A 96 -5.39 -15.48 11.47
N GLY A 97 -4.25 -15.05 12.03
CA GLY A 97 -3.68 -15.55 13.28
C GLY A 97 -4.19 -14.88 14.56
N GLU A 98 -4.99 -13.82 14.43
CA GLU A 98 -5.76 -13.21 15.53
C GLU A 98 -7.19 -13.81 15.54
N ALA A 99 -7.32 -15.02 16.08
CA ALA A 99 -8.61 -15.64 16.38
C ALA A 99 -8.54 -16.41 17.71
#